data_AF-A0A917G9L3-F1
#
_entry.id   AF-A0A917G9L3-F1
#
_cell.length_a   1.000
_cell.length_b   1.000
_cell.length_c   1.000
_cell.angle_alpha   90.00
_cell.angle_beta   90.00
_cell.angle_gamma   90.00
#
_symmetry.space_group_name_H-M   'P 1'
#
loop_
_entity.id
_entity.type
_entity.pdbx_description
1 polymer ?
#
loop_
_entity_poly.entity_id
_entity_poly.type
_entity_poly.pdbx_seq_one_letter_code
_entity_poly.pdbx_strand_id
1 'polypeptide(L)' 'MGPIGPGSIILIAIVALLIFGPKKLPELGRAFGSTLREFKHATKGLADDDDDKKKIEEKKELTK' A
#
# COMPACT_ATOMS: atom_id res chain seq x y z
N MET A 1 -30.24 9.13 13.41
CA MET A 1 -29.07 8.28 13.13
C MET A 1 -27.84 9.15 13.21
N GLY A 2 -27.15 9.15 14.37
CA GLY A 2 -25.94 9.96 14.54
C GLY A 2 -24.87 9.48 13.56
N PRO A 3 -24.09 10.39 12.95
CA PRO A 3 -23.02 9.97 12.06
C PRO A 3 -22.10 9.04 12.83
N ILE A 4 -21.67 7.97 12.16
CA ILE A 4 -20.63 7.05 12.61
C ILE A 4 -19.34 7.87 12.69
N GLY A 5 -19.25 8.66 13.76
CA GLY A 5 -18.30 9.74 13.86
C GLY A 5 -16.94 9.22 14.27
N PRO A 6 -15.90 10.06 14.16
CA PRO A 6 -14.54 9.71 14.59
C PRO A 6 -14.47 9.13 16.01
N GLY A 7 -15.39 9.52 16.91
CA GLY A 7 -15.49 8.98 18.27
C GLY A 7 -15.84 7.49 18.36
N SER A 8 -16.58 6.94 17.41
CA SER A 8 -16.87 5.49 17.39
C SER A 8 -15.63 4.67 17.02
N ILE A 9 -14.87 5.14 16.05
CA ILE A 9 -13.61 4.51 15.61
C ILE A 9 -12.57 4.58 16.74
N ILE A 10 -12.46 5.71 17.45
CA ILE A 10 -11.49 5.85 18.55
C ILE A 10 -11.79 4.89 19.70
N LEU A 11 -13.07 4.64 20.00
CA LEU A 11 -13.47 3.71 21.06
C LEU A 11 -13.07 2.28 20.70
N ILE A 12 -13.33 1.85 19.46
CA ILE A 12 -12.92 0.53 18.96
C ILE A 12 -11.39 0.41 18.98
N ALA A 13 -10.68 1.45 18.55
CA ALA A 13 -9.22 1.47 18.59
C ALA A 13 -8.69 1.31 20.03
N ILE A 14 -9.29 1.97 21.02
CA ILE A 14 -8.90 1.81 22.43
C ILE A 14 -9.13 0.37 22.91
N VAL A 15 -10.29 -0.24 22.61
CA VAL A 15 -10.56 -1.63 23.00
C VAL A 15 -9.58 -2.59 22.33
N ALA A 16 -9.32 -2.41 21.04
CA ALA A 16 -8.32 -3.19 20.32
C ALA A 16 -6.91 -3.00 20.91
N LEU A 17 -6.56 -1.78 21.31
CA LEU A 17 -5.30 -1.45 21.96
C LEU A 17 -5.16 -2.08 23.34
N LEU A 18 -6.23 -2.29 24.09
CA LEU A 18 -6.19 -3.01 25.37
C LEU A 18 -5.91 -4.50 25.17
N ILE A 19 -6.47 -5.10 24.11
CA ILE A 19 -6.28 -6.52 23.78
C ILE A 19 -4.88 -6.75 23.17
N PHE A 20 -4.50 -5.96 22.18
CA PHE A 20 -3.25 -6.15 21.43
C PHE A 20 -2.06 -5.39 22.03
N GLY A 21 -2.31 -4.33 22.79
CA GLY A 21 -1.29 -3.45 23.35
C GLY A 21 -0.84 -2.33 22.37
N PRO A 22 -0.57 -1.11 22.85
CA PRO A 22 -0.13 0.01 22.01
C PRO A 22 1.25 -0.19 21.36
N LYS A 23 2.06 -1.09 21.92
CA LYS A 23 3.37 -1.44 21.34
C LYS A 23 3.26 -2.33 20.11
N LYS A 24 2.14 -3.04 19.91
CA LYS A 24 1.97 -3.95 18.76
C LYS A 24 1.53 -3.24 17.48
N LEU A 25 0.82 -2.12 17.56
CA LEU A 25 0.51 -1.30 16.38
C LEU A 25 1.77 -0.83 15.60
N PRO A 26 2.80 -0.23 16.23
CA PRO A 26 4.00 0.19 15.51
C PRO A 26 4.85 -1.00 15.05
N GLU A 27 4.83 -2.13 15.77
CA GLU A 27 5.50 -3.37 15.36
C GLU A 27 4.87 -3.94 14.08
N LEU A 28 3.54 -4.08 14.06
CA LEU A 28 2.76 -4.51 12.89
C LEU A 28 2.90 -3.53 11.73
N GLY A 29 2.83 -2.22 11.98
CA GLY A 29 3.00 -1.19 10.96
C GLY A 29 4.37 -1.19 10.31
N ARG A 30 5.45 -1.47 11.07
CA ARG A 30 6.79 -1.64 10.51
C ARG A 30 6.89 -2.89 9.65
N ALA A 31 6.35 -4.02 10.11
CA ALA A 31 6.34 -5.27 9.34
C ALA A 31 5.54 -5.12 8.03
N PHE A 32 4.29 -4.66 8.10
CA PHE A 32 3.46 -4.39 6.93
C PHE A 32 4.09 -3.33 6.02
N GLY A 33 4.66 -2.27 6.60
CA GLY A 33 5.29 -1.19 5.85
C GLY A 33 6.47 -1.66 5.01
N SER A 34 7.32 -2.54 5.56
CA SER A 34 8.40 -3.18 4.80
C SER A 34 7.86 -4.04 3.67
N THR A 35 6.83 -4.85 3.91
CA THR A 35 6.17 -5.65 2.86
C THR A 35 5.57 -4.77 1.76
N LEU A 36 4.84 -3.70 2.11
CA LEU A 36 4.28 -2.76 1.13
C LEU A 36 5.37 -2.02 0.36
N ARG A 37 6.50 -1.70 1.00
CA ARG A 37 7.66 -1.06 0.36
C ARG A 37 8.24 -1.98 -0.72
N GLU A 38 8.50 -3.24 -0.38
CA GLU A 38 8.99 -4.25 -1.30
C GLU A 38 8.00 -4.55 -2.41
N PHE A 39 6.71 -4.70 -2.07
CA PHE A 39 5.65 -4.89 -3.05
C PHE A 39 5.59 -3.73 -4.04
N LYS A 40 5.63 -2.49 -3.56
CA LYS A 40 5.66 -1.29 -4.42
C LYS A 40 6.87 -1.29 -5.35
N HIS A 41 8.05 -1.66 -4.87
CA HIS A 41 9.27 -1.72 -5.69
C HIS A 41 9.18 -2.80 -6.76
N ALA A 42 8.68 -3.99 -6.41
CA ALA A 42 8.45 -5.08 -7.35
C ALA A 42 7.42 -4.70 -8.42
N THR A 43 6.28 -4.14 -8.01
CA THR A 43 5.25 -3.66 -8.95
C THR A 43 5.75 -2.54 -9.84
N LYS A 44 6.59 -1.62 -9.32
CA LYS A 44 7.16 -0.55 -10.13
C LYS A 44 8.13 -1.08 -11.19
N GLY A 45 8.98 -2.05 -10.86
CA GLY A 45 9.87 -2.68 -11.84
C GLY A 45 9.10 -3.41 -12.94
N LEU A 46 8.00 -4.08 -12.60
CA LEU A 46 7.13 -4.74 -13.58
C LEU A 46 6.37 -3.74 -14.47
N ALA A 47 5.89 -2.64 -13.90
CA ALA A 47 5.21 -1.59 -14.66
C ALA A 47 6.16 -0.87 -15.64
N ASP A 48 7.40 -0.61 -15.23
CA ASP A 48 8.43 0.04 -16.06
C ASP A 48 8.83 -0.84 -17.25
N ASP A 49 8.92 -2.17 -17.06
CA ASP A 49 9.23 -3.14 -18.13
C ASP A 49 8.11 -3.26 -19.18
N ASP A 50 6.84 -3.02 -18.77
CA ASP A 50 5.68 -2.97 -19.66
C ASP A 50 5.61 -1.65 -20.46
N ASP A 51 5.97 -0.52 -19.84
CA ASP A 51 6.06 0.80 -20.50
C ASP A 51 7.26 0.87 -21.49
N ASP A 52 8.41 0.29 -21.16
CA ASP A 52 9.56 0.22 -22.08
C ASP A 52 9.28 -0.71 -23.28
N LYS A 53 8.57 -1.83 -23.10
CA LYS A 53 8.12 -2.69 -24.22
C LYS A 53 7.17 -1.96 -25.17
N LYS A 54 6.17 -1.23 -24.65
CA LYS A 54 5.25 -0.42 -25.48
C LYS A 54 5.98 0.66 -26.27
N LYS A 55 6.97 1.30 -25.66
CA LYS A 55 7.75 2.38 -26.30
C LYS A 55 8.71 1.87 -27.38
N ILE A 56 9.15 0.61 -27.32
CA ILE A 56 9.98 -0.04 -28.35
C ILE A 56 9.13 -0.52 -29.54
N GLU A 57 7.88 -0.96 -29.31
CA GLU A 57 6.96 -1.35 -30.39
C GLU A 57 6.46 -0.13 -31.20
N GLU A 58 6.09 0.98 -30.54
CA GLU A 58 5.62 2.20 -31.22
C GLU A 58 6.70 2.83 -32.11
N LYS A 59 7.98 2.73 -31.71
CA LYS A 59 9.12 3.27 -32.48
C LYS A 59 9.45 2.44 -33.73
N LYS A 60 9.06 1.15 -33.78
CA LYS A 60 9.26 0.28 -34.95
C LYS A 60 8.20 0.49 -36.03
N GLU A 61 6.99 0.92 -35.67
CA GLU A 61 5.94 1.25 -36.64
C GLU A 61 6.17 2.59 -37.35
N LEU A 62 6.80 3.58 -36.71
CA LEU A 62 7.11 4.87 -37.36
C LEU A 62 8.28 4.84 -38.37
N THR A 63 9.04 3.74 -38.45
CA THR A 63 10.21 3.61 -39.35
C THR A 63 9.97 2.63 -40.50
N LYS A 64 8.76 2.07 -40.61
CA LYS A 64 8.36 1.18 -41.70
C LYS A 64 7.31 1.83 -42.59
#